data_AF-A0A0K8Q5Q2-F1
#
_entry.id   AF-A0A0K8Q5Q2-F1
#
_cell.length_a   1.000
_cell.length_b   1.000
_cell.length_c   1.000
_cell.angle_alpha   90.00
_cell.angle_beta   90.00
_cell.angle_gamma   90.00
#
_symmetry.space_group_name_H-M   'P 1'
#
loop_
_entity.id
_entity.type
_entity.pdbx_description
1 polymer ?
#
loop_
_entity_poly.entity_id
_entity_poly.type
_entity_poly.pdbx_seq_one_letter_code
_entity_poly.pdbx_strand_id
1 'polypeptide(L)' 'MKYDHMEGERFRHTTQFVRWRPDRDPRSCTYEQLEEPVKYDLAEVLSTRGGPPPG' A
#
# COMPACT_ATOMS: atom_id res chain seq x y z
N MET A 1 -11.44 -6.87 -8.85
CA MET A 1 -11.66 -5.53 -8.27
C MET A 1 -10.49 -4.63 -8.62
N LYS A 2 -10.67 -3.32 -8.51
CA LYS A 2 -9.60 -2.31 -8.51
C LYS A 2 -9.75 -1.44 -7.27
N TYR A 3 -8.64 -1.06 -6.67
CA TYR A 3 -8.56 -0.19 -5.50
C TYR A 3 -7.37 0.76 -5.67
N ASP A 4 -7.35 1.83 -4.89
CA ASP A 4 -6.28 2.85 -4.92
C ASP A 4 -5.20 2.47 -3.90
N HIS A 5 -5.49 2.61 -2.60
CA HIS A 5 -4.58 2.20 -1.52
C HIS A 5 -5.33 1.66 -0.29
N MET A 6 -4.55 1.04 0.60
CA MET A 6 -5.00 0.57 1.92
C MET A 6 -4.81 1.63 2.99
N GLU A 7 -5.70 1.66 3.98
CA GLU A 7 -5.57 2.36 5.24
C GLU A 7 -5.74 1.36 6.39
N GLY A 8 -4.61 0.90 6.92
CA GLY A 8 -4.57 -0.28 7.79
C GLY A 8 -5.12 -1.51 7.07
N GLU A 9 -6.15 -2.13 7.62
CA GLU A 9 -6.77 -3.35 7.07
C GLU A 9 -7.95 -3.08 6.12
N ARG A 10 -8.21 -1.81 5.75
CA ARG A 10 -9.34 -1.39 4.92
C ARG A 10 -8.87 -0.75 3.61
N PHE A 11 -9.67 -0.89 2.56
CA PHE A 11 -9.49 -0.10 1.34
C PHE A 11 -9.90 1.36 1.61
N ARG A 12 -9.06 2.30 1.21
CA ARG A 12 -9.42 3.71 1.19
C ARG A 12 -10.17 4.04 -0.11
N HIS A 13 -11.18 4.91 0.02
CA HIS A 13 -12.14 5.26 -1.02
C HIS A 13 -12.96 4.05 -1.53
N THR A 14 -14.00 4.31 -2.32
CA THR A 14 -14.86 3.25 -2.84
C THR A 14 -14.12 2.41 -3.87
N THR A 15 -13.93 1.11 -3.57
CA THR A 15 -13.37 0.15 -4.52
C THR A 15 -14.29 -0.08 -5.71
N GLN A 16 -13.72 -0.33 -6.88
CA GLN A 16 -14.48 -0.56 -8.10
C GLN A 16 -14.59 -2.05 -8.41
N PHE A 17 -15.82 -2.50 -8.64
CA PHE A 17 -16.06 -3.79 -9.25
C PHE A 17 -15.65 -3.74 -10.71
N VAL A 18 -14.83 -4.70 -11.15
CA VAL A 18 -14.32 -4.76 -12.53
C VAL A 18 -15.00 -5.89 -13.29
N ARG A 19 -14.92 -7.10 -12.73
CA ARG A 19 -15.51 -8.32 -13.28
C ARG A 19 -15.49 -9.43 -12.24
N TRP A 20 -16.31 -10.44 -12.48
CA TRP A 20 -16.24 -11.72 -11.77
C TRP A 20 -14.99 -12.52 -12.17
N ARG A 21 -14.44 -13.27 -11.22
CA ARG A 21 -13.32 -14.21 -11.37
C ARG A 21 -13.77 -15.62 -10.96
N PRO A 22 -14.57 -16.31 -11.79
CA PRO A 22 -15.00 -17.68 -11.47
C PRO A 22 -13.83 -18.67 -11.48
N ASP A 23 -12.73 -18.29 -12.12
CA ASP A 23 -11.47 -19.04 -12.22
C ASP A 23 -10.62 -18.98 -10.95
N ARG A 24 -11.06 -18.25 -9.91
CA ARG A 24 -10.31 -18.08 -8.67
C ARG A 24 -11.08 -18.59 -7.46
N ASP A 25 -10.43 -19.42 -6.65
CA ASP A 25 -10.97 -19.83 -5.35
C ASP A 25 -11.03 -18.63 -4.40
N PRO A 26 -12.19 -18.30 -3.79
CA PRO A 26 -12.31 -17.21 -2.84
C PRO A 26 -11.34 -17.29 -1.66
N ARG A 27 -10.99 -18.50 -1.19
CA ARG A 27 -10.05 -18.67 -0.06
C ARG A 27 -8.60 -18.38 -0.43
N SER A 28 -8.29 -18.36 -1.74
CA SER A 28 -6.97 -17.99 -2.24
C SER A 28 -6.75 -16.47 -2.29
N CYS A 29 -7.78 -15.65 -2.08
CA CYS A 29 -7.65 -14.19 -2.02
C CYS A 29 -7.11 -13.78 -0.64
N THR A 30 -5.85 -13.33 -0.57
CA THR A 30 -5.14 -12.99 0.67
C THR A 30 -4.51 -11.60 0.59
N TYR A 31 -4.13 -11.04 1.74
CA TYR A 31 -3.48 -9.73 1.84
C TYR A 31 -2.12 -9.65 1.13
N GLU A 32 -1.44 -10.79 0.93
CA GLU A 32 -0.16 -10.89 0.21
C GLU A 32 -0.24 -10.45 -1.26
N GLN A 33 -1.46 -10.32 -1.80
CA GLN A 33 -1.72 -9.87 -3.16
C GLN A 33 -1.86 -8.36 -3.28
N LEU A 34 -1.89 -7.66 -2.15
CA LEU A 34 -1.96 -6.22 -2.11
C LEU A 34 -0.55 -5.64 -2.21
N GLU A 35 -0.42 -4.55 -2.94
CA GLU A 35 0.81 -3.78 -3.00
C GLU A 35 1.05 -3.10 -1.63
N GLU A 36 2.11 -3.49 -0.93
CA GLU A 36 2.52 -2.82 0.31
C GLU A 36 3.29 -1.54 -0.03
N PRO A 37 2.95 -0.39 0.57
CA PRO A 37 3.76 0.81 0.42
C PRO A 37 5.15 0.58 1.01
N VAL A 38 6.18 1.04 0.28
CA VAL A 38 7.57 1.00 0.76
C VAL A 38 7.64 1.66 2.14
N LYS A 39 8.09 0.92 3.14
CA LYS A 39 8.28 1.44 4.50
C LYS A 39 9.46 2.41 4.47
N TYR A 40 9.21 3.68 4.78
CA TYR A 40 10.26 4.68 4.94
C TYR A 40 10.62 4.82 6.41
N ASP A 41 11.91 5.00 6.71
CA ASP A 41 12.32 5.43 8.03
C ASP A 41 11.95 6.92 8.19
N LEU A 42 10.92 7.18 8.99
CA LEU A 42 10.48 8.55 9.26
C LEU A 42 11.57 9.37 9.96
N ALA A 43 12.45 8.74 10.74
CA ALA A 43 13.56 9.45 11.38
C ALA A 43 14.53 9.97 10.33
N GLU A 44 14.87 9.19 9.30
CA GLU A 44 15.74 9.62 8.20
C GLU A 44 15.13 10.81 7.42
N VAL A 45 13.85 10.70 7.04
CA VAL A 45 13.14 11.74 6.29
C VAL A 45 13.06 13.06 7.07
N LEU A 46 12.80 12.98 8.37
CA LEU A 46 12.69 14.16 9.23
C LEU A 46 14.05 14.74 9.63
N SER A 47 15.11 13.91 9.66
CA SER A 47 16.47 14.33 9.97
C SER A 47 17.09 15.23 8.89
N THR A 48 16.51 15.28 7.68
CA THR A 48 17.00 16.13 6.57
C THR A 48 16.65 17.62 6.76
N ARG A 49 16.00 18.03 7.86
CA ARG A 49 15.96 19.44 8.27
C ARG A 49 17.06 19.76 9.28
N GLY A 50 18.25 20.10 8.78
CA GLY A 50 19.11 21.09 9.46
C GLY A 50 20.60 20.82 9.65
N GLY A 51 21.34 20.27 8.69
CA GLY A 51 22.81 20.23 8.76
C GLY A 51 23.47 20.55 7.41
N PRO A 52 24.54 21.39 7.35
CA PRO A 52 25.27 21.62 6.10
C PRO A 52 26.01 20.34 5.67
N PRO A 53 26.27 20.15 4.36
CA PRO A 53 26.96 18.97 3.85
C PRO A 53 28.39 18.88 4.40
N PRO A 54 28.93 17.66 4.65
CA PRO A 54 30.33 17.50 5.00
C PRO A 54 31.21 17.86 3.79
N GLY A 55 32.29 18.61 4.05
CA GLY A 55 33.31 18.97 3.06
C GLY A 55 34.22 17.81 2.68
#